data_AF-A0AA46KGZ7-F1
#
_entry.id   AF-A0AA46KGZ7-F1
#
_cell.length_a   1.000
_cell.length_b   1.000
_cell.length_c   1.000
_cell.angle_alpha   90.00
_cell.angle_beta   90.00
_cell.angle_gamma   90.00
#
_symmetry.space_group_name_H-M   'P 1'
#
loop_
_entity.id
_entity.type
_entity.pdbx_description
1 polymer ?
#
loop_
_entity_poly.entity_id
_entity_poly.type
_entity_poly.pdbx_seq_one_letter_code
_entity_poly.pdbx_strand_id
1 'polypeptide(L)' 'MEYKHTEVPAELGGQGIASYLVKYILDDAAAKNLRVKPTCSYVKSYIDKHPEYQDNSVFHNATP' A
#
# COMPACT_ATOMS: atom_id res chain seq x y z
N MET A 1 5.81 -9.16 -4.76
CA MET A 1 5.30 -9.40 -3.39
C MET A 1 3.80 -9.11 -3.39
N GLU A 2 2.97 -9.95 -2.75
CA GLU A 2 1.50 -9.77 -2.73
C GLU A 2 1.02 -9.44 -1.31
N TYR A 3 0.38 -8.28 -1.12
CA TYR A 3 -0.15 -7.84 0.17
C TYR A 3 -1.66 -8.12 0.25
N LYS A 4 -1.98 -9.29 0.82
CA LYS A 4 -3.36 -9.80 0.87
C LYS A 4 -4.24 -9.06 1.86
N HIS A 5 -3.69 -8.68 3.02
CA HIS A 5 -4.48 -8.07 4.08
C HIS A 5 -3.59 -7.28 5.03
N THR A 6 -4.06 -6.12 5.46
CA THR A 6 -3.50 -5.36 6.58
C THR A 6 -4.67 -5.07 7.50
N GLU A 7 -4.72 -5.77 8.63
CA GLU A 7 -5.72 -5.55 9.66
C GLU A 7 -5.14 -4.57 10.68
N VAL A 8 -5.91 -3.53 10.99
CA VAL A 8 -5.66 -2.71 12.18
C VAL A 8 -6.89 -2.90 13.05
N PRO A 9 -6.72 -3.32 14.31
CA PRO A 9 -7.82 -3.41 15.26
C PRO A 9 -8.59 -2.08 15.29
N ALA A 10 -9.93 -2.14 15.29
CA ALA A 10 -10.75 -0.93 15.23
C ALA A 10 -10.43 0.07 16.36
N GLU A 11 -9.98 -0.45 17.51
CA GLU A 11 -9.52 0.29 18.69
C GLU A 11 -8.31 1.20 18.43
N LEU A 12 -7.53 0.86 17.39
CA LEU A 12 -6.36 1.61 16.93
C LEU A 12 -6.64 2.38 15.62
N GLY A 13 -7.88 2.34 15.14
CA GLY A 13 -8.35 3.08 13.98
C GLY A 13 -8.20 4.60 14.17
N GLY A 14 -7.96 5.32 13.07
CA GLY A 14 -7.85 6.79 13.10
C GLY A 14 -6.51 7.34 13.60
N GLN A 15 -5.58 6.49 14.04
CA GLN A 15 -4.26 6.92 14.54
C GLN A 15 -3.15 6.91 13.47
N GLY A 16 -3.49 6.63 12.20
CA GLY A 16 -2.51 6.61 11.10
C GLY A 16 -1.57 5.39 11.07
N ILE A 17 -1.78 4.39 11.94
CA ILE A 17 -0.92 3.20 12.05
C ILE A 17 -0.92 2.39 10.74
N ALA A 18 -2.09 2.20 10.13
CA ALA A 18 -2.20 1.53 8.83
C ALA A 18 -1.39 2.26 7.74
N SER A 19 -1.48 3.58 7.69
CA SER A 19 -0.74 4.42 6.74
C SER A 19 0.76 4.26 6.91
N TYR A 20 1.23 4.26 8.17
CA TYR A 20 2.65 4.10 8.49
C TYR A 20 3.18 2.73 8.04
N LEU A 21 2.45 1.65 8.33
CA LEU A 21 2.82 0.31 7.93
C LEU A 21 2.87 0.18 6.41
N VAL A 22 1.83 0.66 5.70
CA VAL A 22 1.79 0.61 4.24
C VAL A 22 2.92 1.41 3.62
N LYS A 23 3.19 2.62 4.14
CA LYS A 23 4.31 3.44 3.69
C LYS A 23 5.63 2.69 3.80
N TYR A 24 5.95 2.16 4.98
CA TYR A 24 7.19 1.45 5.24
C TYR A 24 7.39 0.27 4.30
N ILE A 25 6.32 -0.51 4.10
CA ILE A 25 6.32 -1.69 3.24
C ILE A 25 6.51 -1.32 1.75
N LEU A 26 5.91 -0.23 1.29
CA LEU A 26 6.07 0.28 -0.08
C LEU A 26 7.48 0.86 -0.31
N ASP A 27 8.02 1.59 0.67
CA ASP A 27 9.39 2.11 0.65
C ASP A 27 10.44 0.98 0.60
N ASP A 28 10.30 -0.05 1.44
CA ASP A 28 11.20 -1.22 1.41
C ASP A 28 11.14 -1.95 0.06
N ALA A 29 9.93 -2.09 -0.51
CA ALA A 29 9.77 -2.66 -1.83
C ALA A 29 10.44 -1.80 -2.91
N ALA A 30 10.28 -0.48 -2.86
CA ALA A 30 10.94 0.45 -3.79
C ALA A 30 12.47 0.35 -3.67
N ALA A 31 13.02 0.37 -2.45
CA ALA A 31 14.45 0.27 -2.19
C ALA A 31 15.06 -1.04 -2.72
N LYS A 32 14.28 -2.13 -2.69
CA LYS A 32 14.68 -3.44 -3.22
C LYS A 32 14.37 -3.63 -4.70
N ASN A 33 13.89 -2.60 -5.41
CA ASN A 33 13.44 -2.68 -6.80
C ASN A 33 12.37 -3.77 -7.01
N LEU A 34 11.56 -4.02 -5.98
CA LEU A 34 10.49 -5.01 -6.01
C LEU A 34 9.18 -4.35 -6.43
N ARG A 35 8.37 -5.13 -7.15
CA ARG A 35 7.02 -4.75 -7.53
C ARG A 35 5.97 -5.35 -6.60
N VAL A 36 5.02 -4.51 -6.24
CA VAL A 36 3.94 -4.78 -5.28
C VAL A 36 2.63 -4.94 -6.02
N LYS A 37 1.86 -5.97 -5.70
CA LYS A 37 0.49 -6.13 -6.18
C LYS A 37 -0.49 -5.74 -5.06
N PRO A 38 -1.13 -4.56 -5.12
CA PRO A 38 -2.02 -4.10 -4.06
C PRO A 38 -3.42 -4.74 -4.22
N THR A 39 -3.63 -5.89 -3.60
CA THR A 39 -4.95 -6.57 -3.59
C THR A 39 -5.88 -6.09 -2.48
N CYS A 40 -5.34 -5.42 -1.45
CA CYS A 40 -6.10 -4.83 -0.37
C CYS A 40 -6.62 -3.44 -0.77
N SER A 41 -7.91 -3.17 -0.58
CA SER A 41 -8.55 -1.90 -0.90
C SER A 41 -7.89 -0.70 -0.21
N TYR A 42 -7.45 -0.88 1.05
CA TYR A 42 -6.76 0.17 1.80
C TYR A 42 -5.42 0.54 1.16
N VAL A 43 -4.62 -0.45 0.78
CA VAL A 43 -3.32 -0.25 0.11
C VAL A 43 -3.53 0.42 -1.25
N LYS A 44 -4.56 0.01 -2.01
CA LYS A 44 -4.92 0.66 -3.27
C LYS A 44 -5.21 2.15 -3.05
N SER A 45 -6.12 2.48 -2.12
CA SER A 45 -6.45 3.87 -1.79
C SER A 45 -5.29 4.67 -1.20
N TYR A 46 -4.32 4.02 -0.55
CA TYR A 46 -3.10 4.68 -0.11
C TYR A 46 -2.25 5.08 -1.31
N ILE A 47 -2.02 4.18 -2.27
CA ILE A 47 -1.26 4.46 -3.49
C ILE A 47 -1.99 5.51 -4.36
N ASP A 48 -3.32 5.51 -4.43
CA ASP A 48 -4.09 6.55 -5.12
C ASP A 48 -3.81 7.96 -4.56
N LYS A 49 -3.56 8.06 -3.24
CA LYS A 49 -3.20 9.32 -2.56
C LYS A 49 -1.71 9.65 -2.65
N HIS A 50 -0.89 8.65 -2.99
CA HIS A 50 0.56 8.70 -3.00
C HIS A 50 1.09 8.16 -4.34
N PRO A 51 0.96 8.97 -5.42
CA PRO A 51 1.29 8.53 -6.77
C PRO A 51 2.76 8.13 -6.94
N GLU A 52 3.65 8.53 -6.03
CA GLU A 52 5.05 8.07 -5.99
C GLU A 52 5.21 6.54 -5.91
N TYR A 53 4.20 5.84 -5.38
CA TYR A 53 4.21 4.37 -5.28
C TYR A 53 3.51 3.68 -6.46
N GLN A 54 3.11 4.41 -7.51
CA GLN A 54 2.55 3.79 -8.71
C GLN A 54 3.62 3.05 -9.52
N ASP A 55 4.84 3.61 -9.61
CA ASP A 55 5.96 3.03 -10.37
C ASP A 55 6.36 1.63 -9.90
N ASN A 56 6.28 1.37 -8.58
CA ASN A 56 6.56 0.07 -7.98
C ASN A 56 5.29 -0.78 -7.74
N SER A 57 4.11 -0.34 -8.20
CA SER A 57 2.85 -1.07 -8.06
C SER A 57 2.40 -1.71 -9.38
N VAL A 58 2.41 -3.04 -9.43
CA VAL A 58 1.85 -3.79 -10.56
C VAL A 58 0.33 -3.90 -10.41
N PHE A 59 -0.41 -3.65 -11.49
CA PHE A 59 -1.87 -3.73 -11.55
C PHE A 59 -2.64 -2.67 -10.73
N HIS A 60 -1.99 -1.62 -10.23
CA HIS A 60 -2.68 -0.49 -9.60
C HIS A 60 -3.49 0.33 -10.63
N ASN A 61 -3.09 0.29 -11.91
CA ASN A 61 -3.73 0.99 -13.04
C ASN A 61 -5.12 0.45 -13.47
N ALA A 62 -5.88 -0.15 -12.56
CA ALA A 62 -7.27 -0.51 -12.81
C ALA A 62 -8.19 0.60 -12.32
N THR A 63 -8.26 1.71 -13.07
CA THR A 63 -9.50 2.48 -13.34
C THR A 63 -9.24 3.58 -14.38
N PRO A 64 -10.19 3.88 -15.27
CA PRO A 64 -10.67 5.26 -15.41
C PRO A 64 -11.59 5.62 -14.24
#